data_AF-A0A970TFF7-F1
#
_entry.id   AF-A0A970TFF7-F1
#
_cell.length_a   1.000
_cell.length_b   1.000
_cell.length_c   1.000
_cell.angle_alpha   90.00
_cell.angle_beta   90.00
_cell.angle_gamma   90.00
#
_symmetry.space_group_name_H-M   'P 1'
#
loop_
_entity.id
_entity.type
_entity.pdbx_description
1 polymer ?
#
loop_
_entity_poly.entity_id
_entity_poly.type
_entity_poly.pdbx_seq_one_letter_code
_entity_poly.pdbx_strand_id
1 'polypeptide(L)'
;MTFLVGNIVPDIVKEWKEKDRIHLRDREDRLFALEELAGTLNLQDDFKLGILLHLFLDYKWDTYPRVDFIMGYEDYTWFHPYRHEMALVGGWLYHHTDWSKGLWEEMKACPLDEFENSQGYNKEEIAKFISHNYEWHEENDIGPSSFFTPELIEEFTSEAADDFRSWLADL
;
A
#
# COMPACT_ATOMS: atom_id res chain seq x y z
N MET A 1 -4.78 14.40 4.17
CA MET A 1 -3.44 14.40 3.53
C MET A 1 -2.50 13.42 4.20
N THR A 2 -2.19 13.61 5.48
CA THR A 2 -1.30 12.72 6.27
C THR A 2 -1.75 11.26 6.26
N PHE A 3 -3.06 11.01 6.19
CA PHE A 3 -3.62 9.68 5.95
C PHE A 3 -3.08 8.99 4.68
N LEU A 4 -3.13 9.67 3.53
CA LEU A 4 -2.64 9.13 2.25
C LEU A 4 -1.15 8.82 2.31
N VAL A 5 -0.38 9.72 2.94
CA VAL A 5 1.05 9.51 3.14
C VAL A 5 1.32 8.33 4.07
N GLY A 6 0.62 8.25 5.19
CA GLY A 6 0.69 7.09 6.09
C GLY A 6 0.38 5.78 5.37
N ASN A 7 -0.52 5.82 4.38
CA ASN A 7 -0.91 4.66 3.58
C ASN A 7 0.13 4.19 2.55
N ILE A 8 1.23 4.92 2.33
CA ILE A 8 2.31 4.49 1.41
C ILE A 8 3.66 4.35 2.10
N VAL A 9 3.81 4.94 3.28
CA VAL A 9 5.06 5.00 4.02
C VAL A 9 5.65 3.62 4.37
N PRO A 10 4.86 2.60 4.74
CA PRO A 10 5.42 1.27 5.00
C PRO A 10 6.25 0.72 3.82
N ASP A 11 5.91 1.10 2.59
CA ASP A 11 6.58 0.63 1.37
C ASP A 11 7.91 1.32 1.04
N ILE A 12 8.28 2.38 1.77
CA ILE A 12 9.55 3.10 1.58
C ILE A 12 10.76 2.22 1.97
N VAL A 13 10.54 1.26 2.87
CA VAL A 13 11.59 0.39 3.39
C VAL A 13 12.07 -0.58 2.30
N LYS A 14 13.37 -0.48 2.00
CA LYS A 14 14.01 -1.23 0.90
C LYS A 14 14.55 -2.59 1.32
N GLU A 15 14.97 -2.74 2.57
CA GLU A 15 15.57 -3.99 3.06
C GLU A 15 14.46 -5.01 3.33
N TRP A 16 14.59 -6.20 2.76
CA TRP A 16 13.50 -7.17 2.72
C TRP A 16 13.09 -7.69 4.09
N LYS A 17 14.06 -7.98 4.99
CA LYS A 17 13.72 -8.49 6.33
C LYS A 17 13.03 -7.43 7.17
N GLU A 18 13.50 -6.19 7.09
CA GLU A 18 12.89 -5.05 7.74
C GLU A 18 11.49 -4.78 7.17
N LYS A 19 11.33 -4.90 5.85
CA LYS A 19 10.03 -4.79 5.19
C LYS A 19 9.07 -5.86 5.68
N ASP A 20 9.48 -7.12 5.73
CA ASP A 20 8.65 -8.20 6.25
C ASP A 20 8.25 -7.97 7.70
N ARG A 21 9.18 -7.50 8.54
CA ARG A 21 8.89 -7.15 9.94
C ARG A 21 7.86 -6.02 10.06
N ILE A 22 8.04 -4.93 9.32
CA ILE A 22 7.10 -3.79 9.34
C ILE A 22 5.73 -4.20 8.84
N HIS A 23 5.68 -5.05 7.81
CA HIS A 23 4.44 -5.57 7.26
C HIS A 23 3.85 -6.72 8.07
N LEU A 24 4.50 -7.14 9.17
CA LEU A 24 4.13 -8.27 10.02
C LEU A 24 4.08 -9.61 9.25
N ARG A 25 4.79 -9.72 8.13
CA ARG A 25 4.89 -10.94 7.31
C ARG A 25 5.75 -12.02 7.96
N ASP A 26 6.56 -11.66 8.96
CA ASP A 26 7.36 -12.58 9.77
C ASP A 26 6.57 -13.23 10.92
N ARG A 27 5.30 -12.85 11.11
CA ARG A 27 4.38 -13.43 12.10
C ARG A 27 3.35 -14.35 11.46
N GLU A 28 3.20 -15.56 12.00
CA GLU A 28 2.18 -16.53 11.56
C GLU A 28 0.75 -16.06 11.90
N ASP A 29 0.60 -15.31 12.99
CA ASP A 29 -0.65 -14.76 13.51
C ASP A 29 -0.91 -13.32 13.04
N ARG A 30 -0.58 -13.02 11.77
CA ARG A 30 -0.50 -11.66 11.22
C ARG A 30 -1.74 -10.79 11.49
N LEU A 31 -2.95 -11.35 11.41
CA LEU A 31 -4.18 -10.60 11.73
C LEU A 31 -4.22 -10.19 13.21
N PHE A 32 -3.93 -11.10 14.13
CA PHE A 32 -3.84 -10.79 15.56
C PHE A 32 -2.73 -9.77 15.85
N ALA A 33 -1.60 -9.86 15.14
CA ALA A 33 -0.52 -8.88 15.23
C ALA A 33 -0.97 -7.47 14.79
N LEU A 34 -1.85 -7.36 13.79
CA LEU A 34 -2.46 -6.09 13.38
C LEU A 34 -3.39 -5.54 14.46
N GLU A 35 -4.15 -6.39 15.16
CA GLU A 35 -5.01 -5.99 16.28
C GLU A 35 -4.18 -5.46 17.46
N GLU A 36 -3.10 -6.16 17.81
CA GLU A 36 -2.14 -5.70 18.82
C GLU A 36 -1.55 -4.34 18.44
N LEU A 37 -1.11 -4.18 17.18
CA LEU A 37 -0.59 -2.92 16.68
C LEU A 37 -1.63 -1.81 16.77
N ALA A 38 -2.87 -2.05 16.31
CA ALA A 38 -3.97 -1.09 16.37
C ALA A 38 -4.22 -0.59 17.80
N GLY A 39 -4.17 -1.49 18.80
CA GLY A 39 -4.30 -1.15 20.22
C GLY A 39 -3.18 -0.25 20.78
N THR A 40 -2.04 -0.14 20.09
CA THR A 40 -0.93 0.76 20.48
C THR A 40 -0.96 2.12 19.78
N LEU A 41 -1.75 2.26 18.70
CA LEU A 41 -1.78 3.47 17.89
C LEU A 41 -2.84 4.45 18.41
N ASN A 42 -2.57 5.75 18.29
CA ASN A 42 -3.61 6.76 18.40
C ASN A 42 -4.37 6.81 17.07
N LEU A 43 -5.51 6.12 16.95
CA LEU A 43 -6.27 6.03 15.70
C LEU A 43 -7.02 7.31 15.32
N GLN A 44 -6.98 8.35 16.17
CA GLN A 44 -7.41 9.71 15.79
C GLN A 44 -6.32 10.47 15.01
N ASP A 45 -5.12 9.89 14.88
CA ASP A 45 -4.04 10.41 14.05
C ASP A 45 -4.16 9.79 12.65
N ASP A 46 -4.55 10.63 11.69
CA ASP A 46 -4.73 10.26 10.28
C ASP A 46 -3.53 9.49 9.71
N PHE A 47 -2.30 9.88 10.06
CA PHE A 47 -1.10 9.22 9.55
C PHE A 47 -1.02 7.76 10.03
N LYS A 48 -1.31 7.52 11.31
CA LYS A 48 -1.29 6.18 11.91
C LYS A 48 -2.43 5.32 11.41
N LEU A 49 -3.61 5.92 11.21
CA LEU A 49 -4.74 5.22 10.60
C LEU A 49 -4.41 4.81 9.16
N GLY A 50 -3.72 5.67 8.40
CA GLY A 50 -3.22 5.37 7.05
C GLY A 50 -2.25 4.18 7.03
N ILE A 51 -1.29 4.15 7.96
CA ILE A 51 -0.37 3.02 8.13
C ILE A 51 -1.15 1.73 8.42
N LEU A 52 -2.10 1.80 9.36
CA LEU A 52 -2.88 0.63 9.73
C LEU A 52 -3.69 0.09 8.54
N LEU A 53 -4.31 0.97 7.76
CA LEU A 53 -5.00 0.59 6.53
C LEU A 53 -4.04 -0.08 5.54
N HIS A 54 -2.84 0.47 5.30
CA HIS A 54 -1.86 -0.13 4.39
C HIS A 54 -1.56 -1.57 4.79
N LEU A 55 -1.25 -1.77 6.08
CA LEU A 55 -0.86 -3.08 6.59
C LEU A 55 -2.01 -4.10 6.53
N PHE A 56 -3.26 -3.65 6.75
CA PHE A 56 -4.45 -4.48 6.60
C PHE A 56 -4.69 -4.86 5.13
N LEU A 57 -4.57 -3.89 4.20
CA LEU A 57 -4.68 -4.15 2.76
C LEU A 57 -3.62 -5.14 2.30
N ASP A 58 -2.37 -4.98 2.75
CA ASP A 58 -1.28 -5.90 2.46
C ASP A 58 -1.55 -7.30 3.02
N TYR A 59 -2.15 -7.42 4.21
CA TYR A 59 -2.58 -8.71 4.75
C TYR A 59 -3.62 -9.36 3.83
N LYS A 60 -4.68 -8.64 3.46
CA LYS A 60 -5.72 -9.15 2.55
C LYS A 60 -5.11 -9.55 1.20
N TRP A 61 -4.27 -8.68 0.62
CA TRP A 61 -3.61 -8.92 -0.67
C TRP A 61 -2.70 -10.16 -0.63
N ASP A 62 -1.92 -10.31 0.45
CA ASP A 62 -1.03 -11.45 0.66
C ASP A 62 -1.76 -12.76 0.97
N THR A 63 -3.04 -12.73 1.35
CA THR A 63 -3.84 -13.94 1.60
C THR A 63 -4.60 -14.45 0.38
N TYR A 64 -4.91 -13.58 -0.59
CA TYR A 64 -5.68 -13.98 -1.76
C TYR A 64 -5.06 -13.56 -3.12
N PRO A 65 -5.16 -12.31 -3.62
CA PRO A 65 -4.72 -11.97 -4.98
C PRO A 65 -3.27 -12.36 -5.28
N ARG A 66 -2.36 -12.14 -4.32
CA ARG A 66 -0.96 -12.51 -4.49
C ARG A 66 -0.75 -14.02 -4.48
N VAL A 67 -1.45 -14.75 -3.62
CA VAL A 67 -1.34 -16.22 -3.55
C VAL A 67 -1.78 -16.84 -4.87
N ASP A 68 -2.92 -16.39 -5.39
CA ASP A 68 -3.44 -16.86 -6.67
C ASP A 68 -2.46 -16.58 -7.83
N PHE A 69 -1.85 -15.39 -7.84
CA PHE A 69 -0.78 -15.06 -8.79
C PHE A 69 0.40 -16.03 -8.70
N ILE A 70 0.90 -16.28 -7.49
CA ILE A 70 2.08 -17.13 -7.26
C ILE A 70 1.83 -18.58 -7.67
N MET A 71 0.60 -19.09 -7.52
CA MET A 71 0.25 -20.47 -7.90
C MET A 71 0.48 -20.78 -9.38
N GLY A 72 0.53 -19.75 -10.24
CA GLY A 72 0.84 -19.90 -11.67
C GLY A 72 2.33 -20.10 -12.01
N TYR A 73 3.23 -20.07 -11.02
CA TYR A 73 4.68 -20.06 -11.22
C TYR A 73 5.39 -21.17 -10.46
N GLU A 74 6.54 -21.59 -10.98
CA GLU A 74 7.46 -22.50 -10.28
C GLU A 74 8.46 -21.72 -9.42
N ASP A 75 8.63 -22.14 -8.17
CA ASP A 75 9.59 -21.58 -7.19
C ASP A 75 9.54 -20.03 -7.12
N TYR A 76 10.68 -19.35 -7.19
CA TYR A 76 10.81 -17.89 -7.06
C TYR A 76 10.66 -17.13 -8.39
N THR A 77 10.20 -17.78 -9.46
CA THR A 77 10.11 -17.14 -10.79
C THR A 77 8.95 -16.14 -10.91
N TRP A 78 8.04 -16.10 -9.93
CA TRP A 78 6.90 -15.17 -9.89
C TRP A 78 7.28 -13.72 -9.60
N PHE A 79 8.43 -13.43 -8.95
CA PHE A 79 8.67 -12.12 -8.35
C PHE A 79 8.75 -10.96 -9.38
N HIS A 80 9.55 -11.13 -10.43
CA HIS A 80 9.66 -10.09 -11.47
C HIS A 80 8.36 -9.88 -12.26
N PRO A 81 7.66 -10.95 -12.70
CA PRO A 81 6.31 -10.82 -13.26
C PRO A 81 5.34 -10.11 -12.32
N TYR A 82 5.30 -10.49 -11.04
CA TYR A 82 4.44 -9.85 -10.04
C TYR A 82 4.70 -8.34 -9.94
N ARG A 83 5.97 -7.93 -9.86
CA ARG A 83 6.34 -6.51 -9.84
C ARG A 83 5.95 -5.77 -11.11
N HIS A 84 5.99 -6.44 -12.26
CA HIS A 84 5.51 -5.88 -13.51
C HIS A 84 3.99 -5.69 -13.49
N GLU A 85 3.22 -6.69 -13.05
CA GLU A 85 1.77 -6.57 -12.95
C GLU A 85 1.34 -5.46 -11.98
N MET A 86 2.02 -5.32 -10.83
CA MET A 86 1.76 -4.21 -9.90
C MET A 86 2.07 -2.84 -10.52
N ALA A 87 3.10 -2.75 -11.37
CA ALA A 87 3.43 -1.54 -12.10
C ALA A 87 2.34 -1.20 -13.13
N LEU A 88 1.81 -2.20 -13.84
CA LEU A 88 0.67 -2.04 -14.75
C LEU A 88 -0.58 -1.54 -14.00
N VAL A 89 -0.92 -2.14 -12.86
CA VAL A 89 -2.05 -1.70 -12.02
C VAL A 89 -1.90 -0.24 -11.62
N GLY A 90 -0.75 0.14 -11.04
CA GLY A 90 -0.53 1.50 -10.57
C GLY A 90 -0.52 2.53 -11.71
N GLY A 91 0.14 2.23 -12.83
CA GLY A 91 0.13 3.08 -14.02
C GLY A 91 -1.27 3.24 -14.61
N TRP A 92 -2.00 2.14 -14.77
CA TRP A 92 -3.36 2.18 -15.30
C TRP A 92 -4.29 3.02 -14.42
N LEU A 93 -4.28 2.81 -13.10
CA LEU A 93 -5.10 3.59 -12.16
C LEU A 93 -4.78 5.08 -12.24
N TYR A 94 -3.51 5.47 -12.34
CA TYR A 94 -3.09 6.86 -12.45
C TYR A 94 -3.68 7.56 -13.68
N HIS A 95 -3.69 6.89 -14.85
CA HIS A 95 -4.12 7.49 -16.12
C HIS A 95 -5.61 7.33 -16.42
N HIS A 96 -6.29 6.34 -15.81
CA HIS A 96 -7.64 5.93 -16.19
C HIS A 96 -8.70 6.12 -15.09
N THR A 97 -8.32 6.67 -13.94
CA THR A 97 -9.28 7.09 -12.91
C THR A 97 -9.18 8.59 -12.69
N ASP A 98 -10.33 9.24 -12.48
CA ASP A 98 -10.39 10.70 -12.31
C ASP A 98 -9.75 11.17 -10.99
N TRP A 99 -9.53 10.26 -10.04
CA TRP A 99 -9.08 10.58 -8.69
C TRP A 99 -7.58 10.33 -8.48
N SER A 100 -6.97 9.32 -9.10
CA SER A 100 -5.63 8.85 -8.72
C SER A 100 -4.54 9.89 -8.92
N LYS A 101 -4.52 10.56 -10.08
CA LYS A 101 -3.57 11.65 -10.33
C LYS A 101 -3.67 12.76 -9.29
N GLY A 102 -4.89 13.16 -8.93
CA GLY A 102 -5.12 14.19 -7.92
C GLY A 102 -4.55 13.81 -6.56
N LEU A 103 -4.71 12.54 -6.14
CA LEU A 103 -4.12 12.06 -4.87
C LEU A 103 -2.59 12.13 -4.86
N TRP A 104 -1.94 11.79 -5.97
CA TRP A 104 -0.49 11.89 -6.06
C TRP A 104 0.01 13.35 -6.07
N GLU A 105 -0.69 14.24 -6.77
CA GLU A 105 -0.41 15.68 -6.74
C GLU A 105 -0.57 16.25 -5.32
N GLU A 106 -1.63 15.85 -4.63
CA GLU A 106 -1.89 16.18 -3.23
C GLU A 106 -0.74 15.74 -2.31
N MET A 107 -0.36 14.46 -2.37
CA MET A 107 0.75 13.93 -1.57
C MET A 107 2.07 14.64 -1.86
N LYS A 108 2.35 14.95 -3.13
CA LYS A 108 3.57 15.66 -3.56
C LYS A 108 3.58 17.12 -3.07
N ALA A 109 2.42 17.75 -2.95
CA ALA A 109 2.29 19.12 -2.44
C ALA A 109 2.30 19.21 -0.90
N CYS A 110 2.25 18.07 -0.19
CA CYS A 110 2.23 18.02 1.27
C CYS A 110 3.53 18.60 1.87
N PRO A 111 3.45 19.61 2.77
CA PRO A 111 4.64 20.18 3.42
C PRO A 111 5.41 19.14 4.23
N LEU A 112 6.75 19.22 4.22
CA LEU A 112 7.61 18.31 5.00
C LEU A 112 7.32 18.33 6.51
N ASP A 113 6.84 19.46 7.04
CA ASP A 113 6.57 19.63 8.47
C ASP A 113 5.34 18.81 8.91
N GLU A 114 4.45 18.44 7.98
CA GLU A 114 3.33 17.52 8.22
C GLU A 114 3.84 16.08 8.49
N PHE A 115 5.11 15.79 8.18
CA PHE A 115 5.73 14.49 8.41
C PHE A 115 6.51 14.40 9.73
N GLU A 116 6.49 15.44 10.58
CA GLU A 116 7.29 15.44 11.83
C GLU A 116 6.92 14.31 12.81
N ASN A 117 5.70 13.78 12.72
CA ASN A 117 5.20 12.67 13.54
C ASN A 117 5.26 11.31 12.84
N SER A 118 6.13 11.13 11.84
CA SER A 118 6.26 9.94 10.99
C SER A 118 6.78 8.68 11.71
N GLN A 119 6.64 8.53 13.03
CA GLN A 119 6.98 7.31 13.80
C GLN A 119 8.34 6.66 13.47
N GLY A 120 9.37 7.48 13.18
CA GLY A 120 10.71 6.98 12.90
C GLY A 120 11.05 6.84 11.40
N TYR A 121 10.10 7.07 10.49
CA TYR A 121 10.39 7.22 9.07
C TYR A 121 11.05 8.57 8.78
N ASN A 122 12.09 8.60 7.95
CA ASN A 122 12.74 9.84 7.59
C ASN A 122 11.87 10.67 6.61
N LYS A 123 11.54 11.91 6.97
CA LYS A 123 10.64 12.77 6.18
C LYS A 123 11.18 13.08 4.78
N GLU A 124 12.49 13.21 4.62
CA GLU A 124 13.10 13.42 3.30
C GLU A 124 13.01 12.17 2.42
N GLU A 125 13.08 10.97 3.00
CA GLU A 125 12.85 9.70 2.30
C GLU A 125 11.39 9.54 1.86
N ILE A 126 10.43 9.95 2.71
CA ILE A 126 9.00 10.00 2.36
C ILE A 126 8.78 10.89 1.14
N ALA A 127 9.24 12.14 1.19
CA ALA A 127 9.06 13.08 0.08
C ALA A 127 9.74 12.61 -1.22
N LYS A 128 10.92 12.00 -1.12
CA LYS A 128 11.61 11.41 -2.28
C LYS A 128 10.82 10.23 -2.86
N PHE A 129 10.27 9.37 -2.02
CA PHE A 129 9.49 8.23 -2.46
C PHE A 129 8.20 8.67 -3.18
N ILE A 130 7.48 9.64 -2.61
CA ILE A 130 6.29 10.23 -3.25
C ILE A 130 6.65 10.82 -4.61
N SER A 131 7.68 11.66 -4.66
CA SER A 131 8.09 12.34 -5.90
C SER A 131 8.48 11.33 -6.99
N HIS A 132 9.26 10.31 -6.62
CA HIS A 132 9.69 9.27 -7.53
C HIS A 132 8.51 8.48 -8.12
N ASN A 133 7.54 8.08 -7.29
CA ASN A 133 6.37 7.33 -7.79
C ASN A 133 5.44 8.22 -8.62
N TYR A 134 5.24 9.50 -8.24
CA TYR A 134 4.50 10.46 -9.06
C TYR A 134 5.11 10.58 -10.46
N GLU A 135 6.43 10.82 -10.55
CA GLU A 135 7.14 10.98 -11.82
C GLU A 135 7.07 9.69 -12.64
N TRP A 136 7.28 8.53 -11.99
CA TRP A 136 7.17 7.24 -12.66
C TRP A 136 5.76 7.04 -13.24
N HIS A 137 4.70 7.31 -12.48
CA HIS A 137 3.34 7.18 -13.00
C HIS A 137 3.05 8.14 -14.15
N GLU A 138 3.47 9.42 -14.04
CA GLU A 138 3.30 10.42 -15.09
C GLU A 138 3.93 9.98 -16.42
N GLU A 139 5.11 9.35 -16.37
CA GLU A 139 5.87 8.91 -17.54
C GLU A 139 5.43 7.54 -18.10
N ASN A 140 4.64 6.75 -17.37
CA ASN A 140 4.36 5.35 -17.70
C ASN A 140 2.85 5.06 -17.83
N ASP A 141 2.27 5.37 -18.99
CA ASP A 141 0.98 4.81 -19.43
C ASP A 141 1.20 3.50 -20.18
N ILE A 142 1.33 2.41 -19.42
CA ILE A 142 1.76 1.10 -19.91
C ILE A 142 0.61 0.09 -20.07
N GLY A 143 -0.63 0.56 -20.00
CA GLY A 143 -1.84 -0.25 -20.15
C GLY A 143 -2.20 -1.09 -18.90
N PRO A 144 -3.38 -1.75 -18.91
CA PRO A 144 -3.86 -2.53 -17.78
C PRO A 144 -3.13 -3.87 -17.64
N SER A 145 -3.08 -4.37 -16.41
CA SER A 145 -2.71 -5.75 -16.13
C SER A 145 -3.74 -6.71 -16.71
N SER A 146 -3.27 -7.81 -17.31
CA SER A 146 -4.14 -8.91 -17.76
C SER A 146 -4.44 -9.92 -16.66
N PHE A 147 -3.70 -9.89 -15.55
CA PHE A 147 -3.91 -10.77 -14.40
C PHE A 147 -4.71 -10.06 -13.31
N PHE A 148 -4.19 -8.94 -12.80
CA PHE A 148 -4.89 -8.06 -11.87
C PHE A 148 -5.71 -7.04 -12.66
N THR A 149 -6.79 -7.52 -13.29
CA THR A 149 -7.60 -6.68 -14.17
C THR A 149 -8.20 -5.50 -13.42
N PRO A 150 -8.55 -4.40 -14.10
CA PRO A 150 -9.23 -3.27 -13.47
C PRO A 150 -10.45 -3.66 -12.65
N GLU A 151 -11.24 -4.63 -13.12
CA GLU A 151 -12.42 -5.15 -12.41
C GLU A 151 -12.04 -5.86 -11.12
N LEU A 152 -11.00 -6.70 -11.14
CA LEU A 152 -10.50 -7.38 -9.95
C LEU A 152 -9.98 -6.38 -8.91
N ILE A 153 -9.27 -5.34 -9.36
CA ILE A 153 -8.75 -4.29 -8.48
C ILE A 153 -9.90 -3.48 -7.85
N GLU A 154 -10.92 -3.11 -8.61
CA GLU A 154 -12.10 -2.40 -8.09
C GLU A 154 -12.85 -3.26 -7.06
N GLU A 155 -13.13 -4.53 -7.39
CA GLU A 155 -13.79 -5.47 -6.46
C GLU A 155 -12.97 -5.65 -5.18
N PHE A 156 -11.67 -5.95 -5.31
CA PHE A 156 -10.78 -6.12 -4.17
C PHE A 156 -10.75 -4.88 -3.29
N THR A 157 -10.57 -3.69 -3.87
CA THR A 157 -10.46 -2.44 -3.09
C THR A 157 -11.77 -2.08 -2.39
N SER A 158 -12.93 -2.31 -3.02
CA SER A 158 -14.23 -2.11 -2.39
C SER A 158 -14.43 -3.05 -1.20
N GLU A 159 -14.20 -4.35 -1.40
CA GLU A 159 -14.35 -5.35 -0.34
C GLU A 159 -13.36 -5.12 0.81
N ALA A 160 -12.08 -4.86 0.49
CA ALA A 160 -11.07 -4.63 1.51
C ALA A 160 -11.35 -3.36 2.32
N ALA A 161 -11.94 -2.33 1.71
CA ALA A 161 -12.36 -1.12 2.41
C ALA A 161 -13.56 -1.38 3.34
N ASP A 162 -14.55 -2.18 2.94
CA ASP A 162 -15.65 -2.61 3.79
C ASP A 162 -15.14 -3.45 4.97
N ASP A 163 -14.30 -4.45 4.68
CA ASP A 163 -13.70 -5.31 5.69
C ASP A 163 -12.87 -4.53 6.69
N PHE A 164 -12.06 -3.55 6.24
CA PHE A 164 -11.28 -2.71 7.13
C PHE A 164 -12.19 -1.89 8.07
N ARG A 165 -13.29 -1.33 7.56
CA ARG A 165 -14.25 -0.59 8.38
C ARG A 165 -14.92 -1.47 9.43
N SER A 166 -15.36 -2.66 9.03
CA SER A 166 -15.97 -3.63 9.95
C SER A 166 -14.97 -4.11 10.99
N TRP A 167 -13.78 -4.54 10.56
CA TRP A 167 -12.70 -4.97 11.45
C TRP A 167 -12.32 -3.88 12.46
N LEU A 168 -12.15 -2.63 12.01
CA LEU A 168 -11.82 -1.51 12.88
C LEU A 168 -12.93 -1.18 13.90
N ALA A 169 -14.20 -1.40 13.56
CA ALA A 169 -15.33 -1.17 14.45
C ALA A 169 -15.47 -2.25 15.54
N ASP A 170 -14.89 -3.42 15.31
CA ASP A 170 -14.91 -4.56 16.24
C ASP A 170 -13.72 -4.56 17.22
N LEU A 171 -12.74 -3.66 17.04
CA LEU A 171 -11.59 -3.41 17.95
C LEU A 171 -11.97 -2.57 19.18
#